data_AF-A0A176J2S8-F1
#
_entry.id   AF-A0A176J2S8-F1
#
_cell.length_a   1.000
_cell.length_b   1.000
_cell.length_c   1.000
_cell.angle_alpha   90.00
_cell.angle_beta   90.00
_cell.angle_gamma   90.00
#
_symmetry.space_group_name_H-M   'P 1'
#
loop_
_entity.id
_entity.type
_entity.pdbx_description
1 polymer ?
#
loop_
_entity_poly.entity_id
_entity_poly.type
_entity_poly.pdbx_seq_one_letter_code
_entity_poly.pdbx_strand_id
1 'polypeptide(L)'
;MTLKKQRIDVTDHITGKFVNGQMNLFLDNQPIGTMTNGEGGSKFELKNGFEANEDRFYQMADVPDKPDEKYVDCDDENGWC
;
A
#
# COMPACT_ATOMS: atom_id res chain seq x y z
N MET A 1 -20.49 -7.32 7.91
CA MET A 1 -19.39 -7.42 6.94
C MET A 1 -18.11 -7.56 7.73
N THR A 2 -17.41 -8.68 7.66
CA THR A 2 -16.18 -8.90 8.42
C THR A 2 -15.01 -8.63 7.48
N LEU A 3 -14.39 -7.46 7.62
CA LEU A 3 -13.17 -7.11 6.91
C LEU A 3 -12.09 -8.11 7.33
N LYS A 4 -11.73 -9.02 6.43
CA LYS A 4 -10.62 -9.95 6.67
C LYS A 4 -9.35 -9.18 6.38
N LYS A 5 -8.58 -8.90 7.43
CA LYS A 5 -7.22 -8.39 7.30
C LYS A 5 -6.37 -9.49 6.67
N GLN A 6 -6.07 -9.35 5.39
CA GLN A 6 -5.21 -10.29 4.68
C GLN A 6 -3.79 -9.71 4.62
N ARG A 7 -2.82 -10.50 5.07
CA ARG A 7 -1.40 -10.19 4.89
C ARG A 7 -0.97 -10.71 3.53
N ILE A 8 -0.69 -9.80 2.61
CA ILE A 8 -0.26 -10.12 1.24
C ILE A 8 1.23 -9.80 1.15
N ASP A 9 2.03 -10.78 0.72
CA ASP A 9 3.42 -10.51 0.36
C ASP A 9 3.42 -9.74 -0.96
N VAL A 10 3.97 -8.54 -0.94
CA VAL A 10 4.03 -7.63 -2.08
C VAL A 10 5.48 -7.30 -2.45
N THR A 11 6.44 -8.10 -1.97
CA THR A 11 7.87 -7.84 -2.13
C THR A 11 8.25 -7.71 -3.61
N ASP A 12 7.73 -8.60 -4.47
CA ASP A 12 8.00 -8.61 -5.91
C ASP A 12 7.32 -7.46 -6.67
N HIS A 13 6.22 -6.93 -6.11
CA HIS A 13 5.43 -5.86 -6.73
C HIS A 13 5.91 -4.45 -6.35
N ILE A 14 6.89 -4.35 -5.44
CA ILE A 14 7.42 -3.06 -5.02
C ILE A 14 8.46 -2.56 -6.00
N THR A 15 8.21 -1.37 -6.51
CA THR A 15 9.15 -0.59 -7.30
C THR A 15 9.84 0.44 -6.40
N GLY A 16 11.15 0.28 -6.20
CA GLY A 16 11.98 1.29 -5.56
C GLY A 16 12.45 2.35 -6.55
N LYS A 17 12.16 3.63 -6.30
CA LYS A 17 12.77 4.76 -7.02
C LYS A 17 13.68 5.53 -6.09
N PHE A 18 14.96 5.59 -6.44
CA PHE A 18 15.92 6.41 -5.73
C PHE A 18 15.79 7.87 -6.18
N VAL A 19 15.42 8.77 -5.26
CA VAL A 19 15.21 10.19 -5.54
C VAL A 19 15.71 11.00 -4.35
N ASN A 20 16.50 12.05 -4.57
CA ASN A 20 17.01 12.94 -3.51
C ASN A 20 17.76 12.22 -2.36
N GLY A 21 18.53 11.17 -2.66
CA GLY A 21 19.31 10.45 -1.64
C GLY A 21 18.50 9.49 -0.77
N GLN A 22 17.21 9.32 -1.08
CA GLN A 22 16.31 8.37 -0.42
C GLN A 22 15.67 7.43 -1.44
N MET A 23 15.27 6.25 -0.99
CA MET A 23 14.64 5.24 -1.82
C MET A 23 13.13 5.24 -1.57
N ASN A 24 12.38 5.83 -2.48
CA ASN A 24 10.93 5.86 -2.41
C ASN A 24 10.36 4.52 -2.91
N LEU A 25 9.55 3.87 -2.10
CA LEU A 25 8.93 2.58 -2.39
C LEU A 25 7.52 2.82 -2.93
N PHE A 26 7.24 2.21 -4.09
CA PHE A 26 5.94 2.27 -4.75
C PHE A 26 5.38 0.86 -4.92
N LEU A 27 4.10 0.66 -4.64
CA LEU A 27 3.36 -0.55 -4.97
C LEU A 27 2.29 -0.16 -5.98
N ASP A 28 2.29 -0.78 -7.17
CA ASP A 28 1.30 -0.49 -8.22
C ASP A 28 1.15 1.02 -8.50
N ASN A 29 2.29 1.71 -8.63
CA ASN A 29 2.37 3.17 -8.83
C ASN A 29 1.87 4.04 -7.66
N GLN A 30 1.47 3.45 -6.52
CA GLN A 30 1.12 4.16 -5.30
C GLN A 30 2.32 4.23 -4.33
N PRO A 31 2.65 5.40 -3.76
CA PRO A 31 3.74 5.51 -2.79
C PRO A 31 3.34 4.84 -1.46
N ILE A 32 4.05 3.78 -1.11
CA ILE A 32 3.82 2.98 0.11
C ILE A 32 4.79 3.33 1.23
N GLY A 33 5.88 4.04 0.93
CA GLY A 33 6.84 4.48 1.92
C GLY A 33 8.16 4.89 1.31
N THR A 34 9.15 5.10 2.17
CA THR A 34 10.51 5.50 1.79
C THR A 34 11.54 4.85 2.71
N MET A 35 12.64 4.40 2.14
CA MET A 35 13.82 3.95 2.86
C MET A 35 14.89 5.05 2.79
N THR A 36 15.43 5.42 3.93
CA THR A 36 16.53 6.38 4.06
C THR A 36 17.70 5.70 4.76
N ASN A 37 18.91 5.87 4.23
CA ASN A 37 20.12 5.45 4.94
C ASN A 37 20.59 6.62 5.82
N GLY A 38 20.51 6.45 7.14
CA GLY A 38 21.03 7.40 8.12
C GLY A 38 22.36 6.95 8.72
N GLU A 39 22.96 7.80 9.58
CA GLU A 39 24.25 7.52 10.25
C GLU A 39 24.24 6.29 11.18
N GLY A 40 23.07 5.71 11.47
CA GLY A 40 22.91 4.51 12.30
C GLY A 40 22.33 3.29 11.58
N GLY A 41 22.17 3.34 10.25
CA GLY A 41 21.60 2.25 9.44
C GLY A 41 20.42 2.66 8.57
N SER A 42 19.81 1.67 7.93
CA SER A 42 18.64 1.86 7.05
C SER A 42 17.37 2.07 7.87
N LYS A 43 16.73 3.23 7.72
CA LYS A 43 15.43 3.55 8.31
C LYS A 43 14.34 3.38 7.25
N PHE A 44 13.32 2.61 7.57
CA PHE A 44 12.16 2.40 6.70
C PHE A 44 10.96 3.16 7.26
N GLU A 45 10.40 4.08 6.47
CA GLU A 45 9.16 4.80 6.77
C GLU A 45 8.07 4.31 5.82
N LEU A 46 7.28 3.34 6.28
CA LEU A 46 6.15 2.79 5.55
C LEU A 46 4.83 3.41 6.02
N LYS A 47 3.85 3.45 5.12
CA LYS A 47 2.48 3.87 5.44
C LYS A 47 1.76 2.84 6.29
N ASN A 48 0.76 3.31 7.03
CA ASN A 48 -0.16 2.44 7.78
C ASN A 48 -0.80 1.40 6.83
N GLY A 49 -0.75 0.13 7.24
CA GLY A 49 -1.18 -0.99 6.40
C GLY A 49 -0.04 -1.65 5.63
N PHE A 50 1.20 -1.20 5.80
CA PHE A 50 2.39 -1.85 5.24
C PHE A 50 3.40 -2.17 6.33
N GLU A 51 4.02 -3.32 6.22
CA GLU A 51 5.00 -3.81 7.18
C GLU A 51 6.23 -4.33 6.43
N ALA A 52 7.41 -3.83 6.77
CA ALA A 52 8.69 -4.36 6.32
C ALA A 52 9.21 -5.29 7.40
N ASN A 53 9.55 -6.52 7.01
CA ASN A 53 10.15 -7.50 7.90
C ASN A 53 11.43 -8.04 7.26
N GLU A 54 12.56 -7.69 7.87
CA GLU A 54 13.93 -7.94 7.40
C GLU A 54 14.21 -7.38 5.99
N ASP A 55 13.72 -8.06 4.96
CA ASP A 55 13.91 -7.76 3.53
C ASP A 55 12.61 -7.91 2.71
N ARG A 56 11.50 -8.28 3.37
CA ARG A 56 10.21 -8.51 2.73
C ARG A 56 9.20 -7.47 3.11
N PHE A 57 8.32 -7.17 2.17
CA PHE A 57 7.26 -6.20 2.36
C PHE A 57 5.91 -6.88 2.30
N TYR A 58 5.10 -6.59 3.31
CA TYR A 58 3.77 -7.10 3.44
C TYR A 58 2.77 -5.95 3.44
N GLN A 59 1.71 -6.11 2.67
CA GLN A 59 0.55 -5.24 2.71
C GLN A 59 -0.52 -5.91 3.58
N MET A 60 -0.93 -5.23 4.64
CA MET A 60 -2.18 -5.49 5.33
C MET A 60 -3.29 -4.76 4.58
N ALA A 61 -3.85 -5.44 3.58
CA ALA A 61 -5.02 -4.95 2.88
C ALA A 61 -6.28 -5.47 3.59
N ASP A 62 -7.21 -4.57 3.87
CA ASP A 62 -8.60 -4.92 4.11
C ASP A 62 -9.23 -5.22 2.73
N VAL A 63 -8.96 -6.42 2.21
CA VAL A 63 -9.48 -6.84 0.91
C VAL A 63 -10.99 -7.10 1.10
N PRO A 64 -11.88 -6.38 0.39
CA PRO A 64 -13.27 -6.80 0.32
C PRO A 64 -13.30 -8.19 -0.34
N ASP A 65 -14.00 -9.15 0.26
CA ASP A 65 -14.10 -10.56 -0.16
C ASP A 65 -14.75 -10.74 -1.57
N LYS A 66 -14.93 -9.67 -2.36
CA LYS A 66 -15.63 -9.69 -3.65
C LYS A 66 -15.00 -8.76 -4.70
N PRO A 67 -14.67 -9.27 -5.91
CA PRO A 67 -14.17 -8.48 -7.04
C PRO A 67 -15.27 -7.78 -7.86
N ASP A 68 -16.42 -7.47 -7.25
CA ASP A 68 -17.57 -6.88 -7.96
C ASP A 68 -18.03 -5.61 -7.26
N GLU A 69 -17.16 -4.61 -7.27
CA GLU A 69 -17.57 -3.23 -7.10
C GLU A 69 -17.67 -2.63 -8.50
N LYS A 70 -18.68 -3.07 -9.25
CA LYS A 70 -19.13 -2.27 -10.38
C LYS A 70 -19.54 -0.92 -9.83
N TYR A 71 -18.78 0.11 -10.18
CA TYR A 71 -19.19 1.49 -10.08
C TYR A 71 -20.63 1.58 -10.60
N VAL A 72 -21.56 1.77 -9.66
CA VAL A 72 -22.95 2.04 -10.01
C VAL A 72 -22.91 3.42 -10.65
N ASP A 73 -23.18 3.46 -11.95
CA ASP A 73 -23.33 4.70 -12.70
C ASP A 73 -24.35 5.54 -11.94
N CYS A 74 -23.91 6.73 -11.51
CA CYS A 74 -24.66 7.64 -10.67
C CYS A 74 -25.76 8.27 -11.54
N ASP A 75 -26.87 7.56 -11.67
CA ASP A 75 -28.12 8.07 -12.21
C ASP A 75 -29.14 8.02 -11.08
N ASP A 76 -29.28 9.14 -10.35
CA ASP A 76 -30.60 9.69 -10.03
C ASP A 76 -30.43 11.09 -9.40
N GLU A 77 -31.12 12.05 -9.98
CA GLU A 77 -31.43 13.32 -9.33
C GLU A 77 -32.07 13.07 -7.96
N ASN A 78 -31.50 13.66 -6.92
CA ASN A 78 -31.97 13.72 -5.52
C ASN A 78 -31.41 12.65 -4.57
N GLY A 79 -30.65 13.16 -3.60
CA GLY A 79 -30.52 12.55 -2.29
C GLY A 79 -29.16 11.91 -2.05
N TRP A 80 -28.44 12.46 -1.08
CA TRP A 80 -27.26 11.86 -0.49
C TRP A 80 -27.44 10.36 -0.22
N CYS A 81 -26.45 9.58 -0.63
CA CYS A 81 -25.91 8.48 0.16
C CYS A 81 -24.39 8.51 0.02
#